data_AF-A0A6A7K224-F1
#
_entry.id   AF-A0A6A7K224-F1
#
_cell.length_a   1.000
_cell.length_b   1.000
_cell.length_c   1.000
_cell.angle_alpha   90.00
_cell.angle_beta   90.00
_cell.angle_gamma   90.00
#
_symmetry.space_group_name_H-M   'P 1'
#
loop_
_entity.id
_entity.type
_entity.pdbx_description
1 polymer ?
#
loop_
_entity_poly.entity_id
_entity_poly.type
_entity_poly.pdbx_seq_one_letter_code
_entity_poly.pdbx_strand_id
1 'polypeptide(L)'
;MKRRNAKIDKIVVPKFKEIRKEENVSLKELAQKVGVVSTSTLSRRERGEEGLPVEIFEKLLTSMNISYNEIITSEVDIKQVIAKIEFAYQENDINELKNYHCVYLINISNRVMNSQK
;
A
#
# COMPACT_ATOMS: atom_id res chain seq x y z
N MET A 1 -6.92 -11.96 -17.69
CA MET A 1 -6.58 -11.51 -16.34
C MET A 1 -5.56 -10.38 -16.43
N LYS A 2 -5.92 -9.17 -15.98
CA LYS A 2 -5.04 -7.99 -16.10
C LYS A 2 -3.84 -8.12 -15.16
N ARG A 3 -2.62 -7.91 -15.67
CA ARG A 3 -1.40 -7.90 -14.86
C ARG A 3 -1.08 -6.49 -14.39
N ARG A 4 -0.61 -6.39 -13.15
CA ARG A 4 -0.13 -5.14 -12.55
C ARG A 4 1.31 -4.85 -13.01
N ASN A 5 1.70 -3.59 -12.92
CA ASN A 5 3.08 -3.18 -13.17
C ASN A 5 4.01 -3.84 -12.13
N ALA A 6 5.11 -4.45 -12.58
CA ALA A 6 6.06 -5.14 -11.71
C ALA A 6 6.66 -4.24 -10.60
N LYS A 7 6.78 -2.92 -10.84
CA LYS A 7 7.21 -1.97 -9.80
C LYS A 7 6.16 -1.86 -8.68
N ILE A 8 4.88 -1.92 -9.02
CA ILE A 8 3.77 -1.86 -8.05
C ILE A 8 3.73 -3.15 -7.23
N ASP A 9 3.89 -4.32 -7.86
CA ASP A 9 3.93 -5.61 -7.16
C ASP A 9 5.03 -5.66 -6.09
N LYS A 10 6.19 -5.03 -6.34
CA LYS A 10 7.28 -4.90 -5.36
C LYS A 10 6.93 -4.07 -4.12
N ILE A 11 5.91 -3.22 -4.19
CA ILE A 11 5.46 -2.38 -3.07
C ILE A 11 4.31 -3.07 -2.34
N VAL A 12 3.29 -3.48 -3.08
CA VAL A 12 2.03 -3.95 -2.50
C VAL A 12 2.12 -5.35 -1.89
N VAL A 13 2.93 -6.25 -2.47
CA VAL A 13 3.04 -7.64 -2.02
C VAL A 13 3.76 -7.74 -0.66
N PRO A 14 4.91 -7.09 -0.44
CA PRO A 14 5.55 -7.09 0.87
C PRO A 14 4.67 -6.49 1.97
N LYS A 15 4.00 -5.37 1.68
CA LYS A 15 3.13 -4.72 2.67
C LYS A 15 1.91 -5.57 3.03
N PHE A 16 1.27 -6.18 2.04
CA PHE A 16 0.18 -7.14 2.29
C PHE A 16 0.63 -8.32 3.17
N LYS A 17 1.82 -8.86 2.87
CA LYS A 17 2.41 -9.97 3.64
C LYS A 17 2.71 -9.58 5.09
N GLU A 18 3.16 -8.36 5.32
CA GLU A 18 3.39 -7.79 6.65
C GLU A 18 2.09 -7.77 7.45
N ILE A 19 1.05 -7.10 6.94
CA ILE A 19 -0.26 -7.01 7.60
C ILE A 19 -0.84 -8.40 7.89
N ARG A 20 -0.73 -9.33 6.92
CA ARG A 20 -1.19 -10.70 7.12
C ARG A 20 -0.53 -11.39 8.31
N LYS A 21 0.79 -11.19 8.48
CA LYS A 21 1.54 -11.77 9.59
C LYS A 21 1.21 -11.08 10.91
N GLU A 22 1.02 -9.76 10.91
CA GLU A 22 0.60 -8.99 12.09
C GLU A 22 -0.77 -9.45 12.61
N GLU A 23 -1.70 -9.71 11.70
CA GLU A 23 -3.03 -10.28 12.00
C GLU A 23 -3.00 -11.80 12.29
N ASN A 24 -1.82 -12.41 12.37
CA ASN A 24 -1.62 -13.85 12.61
C ASN A 24 -2.36 -14.78 11.63
N VAL A 25 -2.67 -14.31 10.42
CA VAL A 25 -3.37 -15.11 9.41
C VAL A 25 -2.35 -15.98 8.66
N SER A 26 -2.50 -17.29 8.71
CA SER A 26 -1.65 -18.22 7.95
C SER A 26 -1.98 -18.20 6.44
N LEU A 27 -1.04 -18.65 5.61
CA LEU A 27 -1.29 -18.83 4.17
C LEU A 27 -2.41 -19.86 3.90
N LYS A 28 -2.58 -20.85 4.79
CA LYS A 28 -3.64 -21.85 4.72
C LYS A 28 -5.01 -21.24 4.95
N GLU A 29 -5.14 -20.46 6.01
CA GLU A 29 -6.39 -19.75 6.31
C GLU A 29 -6.72 -18.72 5.22
N LEU A 30 -5.73 -17.99 4.72
CA LEU A 30 -5.94 -17.04 3.64
C LEU A 30 -6.41 -17.72 2.35
N ALA A 31 -5.78 -18.83 1.96
CA ALA A 31 -6.21 -19.62 0.81
C ALA A 31 -7.65 -20.11 0.97
N GLN A 32 -8.01 -20.56 2.17
CA GLN A 32 -9.38 -20.99 2.48
C GLN A 32 -10.39 -19.84 2.43
N LYS A 33 -10.05 -18.66 2.98
CA LYS A 33 -10.90 -17.46 2.95
C LYS A 33 -11.14 -16.96 1.53
N VAL A 34 -10.11 -16.98 0.69
CA VAL A 34 -10.17 -16.45 -0.68
C VAL A 34 -10.79 -17.45 -1.66
N GLY A 35 -10.62 -18.75 -1.42
CA GLY A 35 -11.25 -19.85 -2.17
C GLY A 35 -10.78 -20.03 -3.62
N VAL A 36 -10.03 -19.09 -4.19
CA VAL A 36 -9.59 -19.11 -5.61
C VAL A 36 -8.07 -19.24 -5.79
N VAL A 37 -7.31 -19.38 -4.71
CA VAL A 37 -5.84 -19.50 -4.73
C VAL A 37 -5.37 -20.54 -3.73
N SER A 38 -4.37 -21.34 -4.12
CA SER A 38 -3.76 -22.32 -3.23
C SER A 38 -2.71 -21.68 -2.32
N THR A 39 -2.37 -22.39 -1.24
CA THR A 39 -1.29 -22.02 -0.33
C THR A 39 0.06 -21.90 -1.03
N SER A 40 0.37 -22.81 -1.95
CA SER A 40 1.63 -22.80 -2.72
C SER A 40 1.71 -21.61 -3.68
N THR A 41 0.59 -21.26 -4.33
CA THR A 41 0.50 -20.07 -5.20
C THR A 41 0.69 -18.79 -4.39
N LEU A 42 0.03 -18.66 -3.23
CA LEU A 42 0.24 -17.52 -2.34
C LEU A 42 1.69 -17.41 -1.87
N SER A 43 2.30 -18.54 -1.50
CA SER A 43 3.68 -18.60 -1.06
C SER A 43 4.67 -18.12 -2.13
N ARG A 44 4.50 -18.56 -3.38
CA ARG A 44 5.32 -18.11 -4.52
C ARG A 44 5.13 -16.62 -4.81
N ARG A 45 3.90 -16.11 -4.73
CA ARG A 45 3.60 -14.68 -4.91
C ARG A 45 4.25 -13.83 -3.84
N GLU A 46 4.17 -14.23 -2.57
CA GLU A 46 4.81 -13.53 -1.44
C GLU A 46 6.35 -13.60 -1.45
N ARG A 47 6.95 -14.47 -2.27
CA ARG A 47 8.39 -14.50 -2.56
C ARG A 47 8.77 -13.75 -3.84
N GLY A 48 7.80 -13.27 -4.61
CA GLY A 48 8.03 -12.61 -5.90
C GLY A 48 8.35 -13.58 -7.05
N GLU A 49 8.17 -14.89 -6.85
CA GLU A 49 8.40 -15.93 -7.87
C GLU A 49 7.22 -16.05 -8.86
N GLU A 50 6.08 -15.45 -8.52
CA GLU A 50 4.91 -15.34 -9.39
C GLU A 50 4.35 -13.92 -9.31
N GLY A 51 4.02 -13.33 -10.47
CA GLY A 51 3.29 -12.08 -10.51
C GLY A 51 1.90 -12.21 -9.91
N LEU A 52 1.40 -11.14 -9.28
CA LEU A 52 0.12 -11.16 -8.59
C LEU A 52 -0.93 -10.40 -9.43
N PRO A 53 -1.91 -11.11 -10.03
CA PRO A 53 -2.92 -10.47 -10.86
C PRO A 53 -3.80 -9.52 -10.03
N VAL A 54 -4.26 -8.44 -10.66
CA VAL A 54 -5.03 -7.38 -9.98
C VAL A 54 -6.30 -7.93 -9.34
N GLU A 55 -7.07 -8.68 -10.11
CA GLU A 55 -8.33 -9.30 -9.68
C GLU A 55 -8.12 -10.24 -8.48
N ILE A 56 -6.97 -10.94 -8.43
CA ILE A 56 -6.67 -11.81 -7.29
C ILE A 56 -6.23 -11.01 -6.07
N PHE A 57 -5.50 -9.92 -6.27
CA PHE A 57 -5.14 -9.05 -5.16
C PHE A 57 -6.34 -8.37 -4.52
N GLU A 58 -7.30 -7.91 -5.32
CA GLU A 58 -8.55 -7.34 -4.80
C GLU A 58 -9.30 -8.34 -3.92
N LYS A 59 -9.34 -9.62 -4.33
CA LYS A 59 -9.91 -10.68 -3.50
C LYS A 59 -9.14 -10.90 -2.21
N LEU A 60 -7.80 -10.85 -2.26
CA LEU A 60 -6.94 -10.97 -1.08
C LEU A 60 -7.21 -9.84 -0.09
N LEU A 61 -7.23 -8.60 -0.56
CA LEU A 61 -7.56 -7.42 0.25
C LEU A 61 -8.95 -7.55 0.88
N THR A 62 -9.96 -7.90 0.08
CA THR A 62 -11.34 -8.08 0.55
C THR A 62 -11.42 -9.15 1.64
N SER A 63 -10.74 -10.28 1.46
CA SER A 63 -10.74 -11.39 2.44
C SER A 63 -10.10 -11.04 3.78
N MET A 64 -9.28 -9.99 3.80
CA MET A 64 -8.59 -9.48 4.98
C MET A 64 -9.17 -8.15 5.47
N ASN A 65 -10.23 -7.63 4.83
CA ASN A 65 -10.80 -6.32 5.13
C ASN A 65 -9.78 -5.17 5.09
N ILE A 66 -8.82 -5.24 4.16
CA ILE A 66 -7.76 -4.23 3.98
C ILE A 66 -8.13 -3.33 2.81
N SER A 67 -8.08 -2.01 3.01
CA SER A 67 -8.22 -1.07 1.89
C SER A 67 -6.92 -0.94 1.09
N TYR A 68 -7.04 -0.60 -0.20
CA TYR A 68 -5.85 -0.32 -1.02
C TYR A 68 -5.00 0.84 -0.46
N ASN A 69 -5.63 1.78 0.25
CA ASN A 69 -4.93 2.88 0.89
C ASN A 69 -3.98 2.38 1.97
N GLU A 70 -4.38 1.43 2.81
CA GLU A 70 -3.54 0.86 3.88
C GLU A 70 -2.28 0.17 3.33
N ILE A 71 -2.36 -0.38 2.13
CA ILE A 71 -1.22 -0.99 1.43
C ILE A 71 -0.29 0.06 0.82
N ILE A 72 -0.85 1.12 0.27
CA ILE A 72 -0.12 2.16 -0.47
C ILE A 72 0.42 3.25 0.47
N THR A 73 -0.20 3.46 1.64
CA THR A 73 0.33 4.34 2.69
C THR A 73 1.58 3.72 3.28
N SER A 74 2.68 3.94 2.58
CA SER A 74 4.00 3.58 3.01
C SER A 74 4.50 4.67 3.96
N GLU A 75 5.04 4.29 5.12
CA GLU A 75 5.92 5.21 5.88
C GLU A 75 7.05 5.77 5.00
N VAL A 76 7.37 5.06 3.91
CA VAL A 76 8.32 5.45 2.88
C VAL A 76 7.89 6.76 2.18
N ASP A 77 6.60 7.02 1.96
CA ASP A 77 6.12 8.30 1.45
C ASP A 77 6.30 9.41 2.50
N ILE A 78 5.98 9.15 3.77
CA ILE A 78 6.09 10.17 4.81
C ILE A 78 7.56 10.54 5.05
N LYS A 79 8.45 9.56 5.19
CA LYS A 79 9.90 9.79 5.39
C LYS A 79 10.52 10.49 4.17
N GLN A 80 10.12 10.15 2.95
CA GLN A 80 10.60 10.85 1.74
C GLN A 80 10.05 12.27 1.64
N VAL A 81 8.79 12.48 2.00
CA VAL A 81 8.18 13.81 2.03
C VAL A 81 8.84 14.68 3.09
N ILE A 82 9.10 14.13 4.28
CA ILE A 82 9.86 14.81 5.35
C ILE A 82 11.25 15.19 4.84
N ALA A 83 12.01 14.25 4.26
CA ALA A 83 13.34 14.53 3.73
C ALA A 83 13.34 15.61 2.63
N LYS A 84 12.32 15.63 1.76
CA LYS A 84 12.16 16.66 0.73
C LYS A 84 11.82 18.04 1.32
N ILE A 85 10.97 18.07 2.35
CA ILE A 85 10.64 19.30 3.09
C ILE A 85 11.89 19.84 3.82
N GLU A 86 12.64 18.96 4.49
CA GLU A 86 13.89 19.31 5.17
C GLU A 86 14.91 19.89 4.18
N PHE A 87 15.07 19.28 3.02
CA PHE A 87 15.95 19.78 1.97
C PHE A 87 15.49 21.15 1.44
N ALA A 88 14.21 21.31 1.10
CA ALA A 88 13.67 22.58 0.61
C ALA A 88 13.79 23.70 1.67
N TYR A 89 13.70 23.37 2.95
CA TYR A 89 13.93 24.31 4.05
C TYR A 89 15.40 24.74 4.16
N GLN A 90 16.34 23.80 4.04
CA GLN A 90 17.77 24.10 4.05
C GLN A 90 18.19 25.00 2.89
N GLU A 91 17.66 24.76 1.70
CA GLU A 91 17.93 25.55 0.49
C GLU A 91 17.13 26.86 0.44
N ASN A 92 16.26 27.12 1.44
CA ASN A 92 15.37 28.28 1.50
C ASN A 92 14.46 28.40 0.26
N ASP A 93 14.08 27.26 -0.33
CA ASP A 93 13.17 27.18 -1.47
C ASP A 93 11.71 27.31 -1.00
N ILE A 94 11.32 28.56 -0.78
CA ILE A 94 9.99 28.94 -0.29
C ILE A 94 8.88 28.48 -1.25
N ASN A 95 9.15 28.37 -2.55
CA ASN A 95 8.13 27.98 -3.52
C ASN A 95 7.83 26.48 -3.42
N GLU A 96 8.86 25.66 -3.30
CA GLU A 96 8.72 24.23 -3.13
C GLU A 96 8.06 23.90 -1.78
N LEU A 97 8.41 24.62 -0.70
CA LEU A 97 7.73 24.50 0.60
C LEU A 97 6.23 24.85 0.52
N LYS A 98 5.86 25.92 -0.20
CA LYS A 98 4.45 26.29 -0.42
C LYS A 98 3.69 25.24 -1.23
N ASN A 99 4.35 24.60 -2.20
CA ASN A 99 3.78 23.50 -2.97
C ASN A 99 3.45 22.30 -2.07
N TYR A 100 4.38 21.91 -1.19
CA TYR A 100 4.12 20.85 -0.20
C TYR A 100 2.96 21.20 0.74
N HIS A 101 2.86 22.46 1.17
CA HIS A 101 1.74 22.94 2.00
C HIS A 101 0.38 22.77 1.29
N CYS A 102 0.26 23.17 0.02
CA CYS A 102 -0.98 23.04 -0.74
C CYS A 102 -1.37 21.58 -1.01
N VAL A 103 -0.41 20.74 -1.42
CA VAL A 103 -0.72 19.36 -1.81
C VAL A 103 -1.11 18.50 -0.60
N TYR A 104 -0.46 18.68 0.55
CA TYR A 104 -0.67 17.77 1.69
C TYR A 104 -1.77 18.22 2.66
N LEU A 105 -1.90 19.51 2.98
CA LEU A 105 -2.94 19.97 3.91
C LEU A 105 -4.34 19.95 3.30
N ILE A 106 -4.48 20.24 2.00
CA ILE A 106 -5.77 20.12 1.31
C ILE A 106 -6.23 18.66 1.27
N ASN A 107 -5.31 17.73 1.01
CA ASN A 107 -5.62 16.30 1.00
C ASN A 107 -5.97 15.74 2.39
N ILE A 108 -5.28 16.20 3.44
CA ILE A 108 -5.61 15.81 4.84
C ILE A 108 -6.96 16.40 5.26
N SER A 109 -7.22 17.67 4.95
CA SER A 109 -8.51 18.33 5.22
C SER A 109 -9.66 17.60 4.52
N ASN A 110 -9.50 17.25 3.24
CA ASN A 110 -10.50 16.49 2.49
C ASN A 110 -10.71 15.07 3.04
N ARG A 111 -9.68 14.41 3.56
CA ARG A 111 -9.82 13.08 4.18
C ARG A 111 -10.58 13.14 5.50
N VAL A 112 -10.23 14.08 6.39
CA VAL A 112 -10.88 14.27 7.69
C VAL A 112 -12.36 14.67 7.53
N MET A 113 -12.68 15.51 6.54
CA MET A 113 -14.07 15.91 6.25
C MET A 113 -14.93 14.76 5.69
N ASN A 114 -14.34 13.81 4.96
CA ASN A 114 -15.07 12.70 4.35
C ASN A 114 -15.21 11.46 5.26
N SER A 115 -14.45 11.37 6.35
CA SER A 115 -14.58 10.30 7.36
C SER A 115 -15.57 10.61 8.50
N GLN A 116 -16.26 11.77 8.44
CA GLN A 116 -17.31 12.16 9.39
C GLN A 116 -18.74 12.12 8.78
N LYS A 117 -18.91 11.51 7.61
CA LYS A 117 -20.20 11.21 6.98
C LYS A 117 -20.39 9.70 6.89
#